data_AF-A0A0J9Y0W5-F1
#
_entry.id   AF-A0A0J9Y0W5-F1
#
_cell.length_a   1.000
_cell.length_b   1.000
_cell.length_c   1.000
_cell.angle_alpha   90.00
_cell.angle_beta   90.00
_cell.angle_gamma   90.00
#
_symmetry.space_group_name_H-M   'P 1'
#
loop_
_entity.id
_entity.type
_entity.pdbx_description
1 polymer ?
#
loop_
_entity_poly.entity_id
_entity_poly.type
_entity_poly.pdbx_seq_one_letter_code
_entity_poly.pdbx_strand_id
1 'polypeptide(L)'
;MNENQTEKYYHGYLTVDDIQPLLKNDGDFLIRKTNYKDITTLSLDVCTNKGIKHFIINQDKKGEIYIEKNKKKSIAELIEWHLSTKTPITERSQIVLKKGITRPSWLLKKEQIKMIKKLGEGAFGEVYCGEYKDVNDHVHLTAIKTMHDNASRRARFSFLKEARIMRKFDHPNIVRIFGVVADEAPLLILMELCE
;
A
#
# COMPACT_ATOMS: atom_id res chain seq x y z
N MET A 1 14.56 9.92 -15.54
CA MET A 1 13.23 10.42 -15.12
C MET A 1 12.18 9.41 -15.54
N ASN A 2 11.65 8.64 -14.58
CA ASN A 2 10.25 8.18 -14.50
C ASN A 2 10.03 7.28 -13.25
N GLU A 3 10.63 7.65 -12.10
CA GLU A 3 10.27 7.05 -10.80
C GLU A 3 8.78 7.30 -10.47
N ASN A 4 8.20 8.39 -11.01
CA ASN A 4 6.82 8.81 -10.81
C ASN A 4 5.72 7.83 -11.27
N GLN A 5 5.95 6.96 -12.25
CA GLN A 5 4.90 6.06 -12.74
C GLN A 5 4.71 4.82 -11.86
N THR A 6 5.77 4.33 -11.23
CA THR A 6 5.67 3.19 -10.31
C THR A 6 4.98 3.60 -9.01
N GLU A 7 5.27 4.81 -8.51
CA GLU A 7 4.58 5.36 -7.35
C GLU A 7 3.05 5.39 -7.53
N LYS A 8 2.58 5.62 -8.75
CA LYS A 8 1.16 5.74 -9.05
C LYS A 8 0.37 4.49 -8.68
N TYR A 9 0.94 3.31 -8.89
CA TYR A 9 0.29 2.02 -8.62
C TYR A 9 0.84 1.32 -7.37
N TYR A 10 1.74 1.98 -6.63
CA TYR A 10 2.36 1.42 -5.43
C TYR A 10 1.51 1.66 -4.19
N HIS A 11 1.26 0.58 -3.46
CA HIS A 11 0.34 0.51 -2.32
C HIS A 11 1.03 0.08 -1.02
N GLY A 12 2.35 0.19 -0.93
CA GLY A 12 3.04 -0.06 0.34
C GLY A 12 2.82 -1.47 0.88
N TYR A 13 2.61 -1.57 2.20
CA TYR A 13 2.41 -2.80 2.94
C TYR A 13 0.95 -3.28 3.04
N LEU A 14 0.04 -2.74 2.22
CA LEU A 14 -1.36 -3.18 2.23
C LEU A 14 -1.49 -4.70 2.10
N THR A 15 -2.42 -5.27 2.86
CA THR A 15 -2.68 -6.71 2.88
C THR A 15 -3.60 -7.13 1.73
N VAL A 16 -3.73 -8.45 1.49
CA VAL A 16 -4.66 -8.97 0.48
C VAL A 16 -6.09 -8.49 0.74
N ASP A 17 -6.51 -8.47 2.00
CA ASP A 17 -7.83 -7.98 2.41
C ASP A 17 -8.03 -6.47 2.13
N ASP A 18 -6.95 -5.68 2.18
CA ASP A 18 -7.00 -4.23 1.91
C ASP A 18 -7.11 -3.93 0.41
N ILE A 19 -6.49 -4.77 -0.43
CA ILE A 19 -6.48 -4.57 -1.89
C ILE A 19 -7.65 -5.21 -2.61
N GLN A 20 -8.28 -6.23 -2.01
CA GLN A 20 -9.43 -6.90 -2.60
C GLN A 20 -10.56 -5.96 -3.03
N PRO A 21 -11.00 -4.96 -2.22
CA PRO A 21 -12.02 -4.00 -2.66
C PRO A 21 -11.53 -3.00 -3.73
N LEU A 22 -10.22 -2.89 -3.96
CA LEU A 22 -9.63 -1.98 -4.95
C LEU A 22 -9.55 -2.62 -6.35
N LEU A 23 -9.38 -3.93 -6.42
CA LEU A 23 -9.18 -4.72 -7.64
C LEU A 23 -10.51 -5.32 -8.12
N LYS A 24 -11.24 -4.62 -9.00
CA LYS A 24 -12.65 -4.95 -9.32
C LYS A 24 -12.83 -5.70 -10.64
N ASN A 25 -12.06 -5.34 -11.66
CA ASN A 25 -12.23 -5.84 -13.02
C ASN A 25 -11.05 -6.73 -13.42
N ASP A 26 -11.29 -7.71 -14.29
CA ASP A 26 -10.24 -8.54 -14.85
C ASP A 26 -9.13 -7.68 -15.49
N GLY A 27 -7.88 -7.91 -15.08
CA GLY A 27 -6.71 -7.13 -15.52
C GLY A 27 -6.48 -5.81 -14.77
N ASP A 28 -7.32 -5.46 -13.79
CA ASP A 28 -6.98 -4.44 -12.78
C ASP A 28 -5.76 -4.93 -12.00
N PHE A 29 -4.79 -4.05 -11.76
CA PHE A 29 -3.58 -4.43 -11.04
C PHE A 29 -3.06 -3.32 -10.12
N LEU A 30 -2.23 -3.70 -9.16
CA LEU A 30 -1.44 -2.79 -8.34
C LEU A 30 -0.15 -3.45 -7.89
N ILE A 31 0.74 -2.65 -7.30
CA ILE A 31 2.03 -3.10 -6.79
C ILE A 31 2.06 -2.87 -5.30
N ARG A 32 2.54 -3.84 -4.53
CA ARG A 32 2.70 -3.69 -3.08
C ARG A 32 3.88 -4.51 -2.56
N LYS A 33 4.33 -4.18 -1.36
CA LYS A 33 5.24 -5.02 -0.59
C LYS A 33 4.51 -6.25 -0.07
N THR A 34 5.21 -7.37 -0.08
CA THR A 34 4.77 -8.65 0.46
C THR A 34 5.93 -9.36 1.12
N ASN A 35 5.64 -10.35 1.96
CA ASN A 35 6.66 -11.25 2.50
C ASN A 35 6.64 -12.55 1.70
N TYR A 36 7.76 -12.88 1.07
CA TYR A 36 7.97 -14.15 0.38
C TYR A 36 9.23 -14.82 0.94
N LYS A 37 9.09 -16.04 1.48
CA LYS A 37 10.17 -16.75 2.18
C LYS A 37 10.86 -15.87 3.23
N ASP A 38 10.04 -15.18 4.04
CA ASP A 38 10.46 -14.25 5.10
C ASP A 38 11.23 -13.00 4.66
N ILE A 39 11.44 -12.82 3.36
CA ILE A 39 12.04 -11.63 2.78
C ILE A 39 10.94 -10.68 2.30
N THR A 40 11.08 -9.38 2.63
CA THR A 40 10.20 -8.36 2.06
C THR A 40 10.57 -8.15 0.59
N THR A 41 9.60 -8.34 -0.29
CA THR A 41 9.75 -8.19 -1.74
C THR A 41 8.53 -7.46 -2.32
N LEU A 42 8.55 -7.16 -3.61
CA LEU A 42 7.42 -6.55 -4.31
C LEU A 42 6.57 -7.63 -4.99
N SER A 43 5.26 -7.40 -5.01
CA SER A 43 4.28 -8.21 -5.72
C SER A 43 3.51 -7.33 -6.68
N LEU A 44 3.34 -7.81 -7.91
CA LEU A 44 2.33 -7.36 -8.85
C LEU A 44 1.07 -8.18 -8.62
N ASP A 45 0.03 -7.55 -8.07
CA ASP A 45 -1.24 -8.20 -7.77
C ASP A 45 -2.27 -7.84 -8.82
N VAL A 46 -2.91 -8.85 -9.41
CA VAL A 46 -3.78 -8.68 -10.58
C VAL A 46 -5.12 -9.39 -10.36
N CYS A 47 -6.21 -8.67 -10.59
CA CYS A 47 -7.55 -9.21 -10.55
C CYS A 47 -7.81 -10.10 -11.77
N THR A 48 -8.46 -11.24 -11.54
CA THR A 48 -8.89 -12.16 -12.60
C THR A 48 -10.28 -12.70 -12.28
N ASN A 49 -10.91 -13.34 -13.25
CA ASN A 49 -12.14 -14.11 -13.04
C ASN A 49 -12.02 -15.22 -11.96
N LYS A 50 -10.81 -15.65 -11.61
CA LYS A 50 -10.52 -16.67 -10.59
C LYS A 50 -9.99 -16.08 -9.29
N GLY A 51 -10.22 -14.78 -9.05
CA GLY A 51 -9.70 -14.03 -7.91
C GLY A 51 -8.36 -13.37 -8.20
N ILE A 52 -7.69 -12.89 -7.15
CA ILE A 52 -6.43 -12.13 -7.27
C ILE A 52 -5.26 -13.10 -7.42
N LYS A 53 -4.39 -12.84 -8.40
CA LYS A 53 -3.11 -13.52 -8.59
C LYS A 53 -1.96 -12.61 -8.17
N HIS A 54 -0.96 -13.19 -7.53
CA HIS A 54 0.19 -12.49 -6.95
C HIS A 54 1.46 -12.92 -7.68
N PHE A 55 2.12 -11.98 -8.36
CA PHE A 55 3.37 -12.24 -9.08
C PHE A 55 4.52 -11.55 -8.36
N ILE A 56 5.45 -12.34 -7.82
CA ILE A 56 6.65 -11.80 -7.18
C ILE A 56 7.51 -11.12 -8.24
N ILE A 57 7.81 -9.85 -8.00
CA ILE A 57 8.73 -9.06 -8.80
C ILE A 57 10.13 -9.29 -8.24
N ASN A 58 10.99 -9.90 -9.04
CA ASN A 58 12.36 -10.21 -8.66
C ASN A 58 13.31 -9.14 -9.16
N GLN A 59 14.48 -9.06 -8.52
CA GLN A 59 15.59 -8.23 -8.95
C GLN A 59 16.84 -9.10 -9.01
N ASP A 60 17.61 -9.00 -10.08
CA ASP A 60 18.88 -9.72 -10.19
C ASP A 60 20.08 -8.91 -9.64
N LYS A 61 21.27 -9.52 -9.66
CA LYS A 61 22.50 -8.88 -9.16
C LYS A 61 22.91 -7.61 -9.92
N LYS A 62 22.39 -7.41 -11.14
CA LYS A 62 22.65 -6.22 -11.97
C LYS A 62 21.60 -5.12 -11.73
N GLY A 63 20.61 -5.38 -10.88
CA GLY A 63 19.52 -4.47 -10.58
C GLY A 63 18.35 -4.56 -11.55
N GLU A 64 18.36 -5.49 -12.52
CA GLU A 64 17.26 -5.65 -13.47
C GLU A 64 16.05 -6.28 -12.80
N ILE A 65 14.88 -5.72 -13.08
CA ILE A 65 13.60 -6.12 -12.52
C ILE A 65 12.90 -7.09 -13.48
N TYR A 66 12.33 -8.16 -12.95
CA TYR A 66 11.66 -9.16 -13.78
C TYR A 66 10.55 -9.94 -13.11
N ILE A 67 9.62 -10.39 -13.95
CA ILE A 67 8.70 -11.49 -13.68
C ILE A 67 8.99 -12.57 -14.72
N GLU A 68 9.20 -13.80 -14.26
CA GLU A 68 9.61 -14.93 -15.11
C GLU A 68 10.90 -14.64 -15.91
N LYS A 69 10.83 -14.51 -17.24
CA LYS A 69 11.99 -14.27 -18.13
C LYS A 69 12.11 -12.80 -18.57
N ASN A 70 11.08 -11.99 -18.31
CA ASN A 70 11.00 -10.63 -18.86
C ASN A 70 11.73 -9.64 -17.97
N LYS A 71 12.97 -9.29 -18.35
CA LYS A 71 13.81 -8.32 -17.63
C LYS A 71 13.67 -6.91 -18.18
N LYS A 72 13.65 -5.92 -17.28
CA LYS A 72 13.64 -4.48 -17.57
C LYS A 72 14.50 -3.72 -16.56
N LYS A 73 14.83 -2.46 -16.86
CA LYS A 73 15.67 -1.64 -15.97
C LYS A 73 14.91 -1.09 -14.77
N SER A 74 13.59 -1.00 -14.88
CA SER A 74 12.73 -0.52 -13.79
C SER A 74 11.38 -1.22 -13.80
N ILE A 75 10.67 -1.12 -12.67
CA ILE A 75 9.29 -1.60 -12.56
C ILE A 75 8.37 -0.83 -13.50
N ALA A 76 8.54 0.49 -13.63
CA ALA A 76 7.79 1.31 -14.58
C ALA A 76 7.90 0.76 -16.01
N GLU A 77 9.13 0.49 -16.47
CA GLU A 77 9.37 -0.09 -17.79
C GLU A 77 8.74 -1.47 -17.96
N LEU A 78 8.76 -2.31 -16.91
CA LEU A 78 8.12 -3.62 -16.93
C LEU A 78 6.60 -3.52 -17.10
N ILE A 79 5.96 -2.63 -16.33
CA ILE A 79 4.52 -2.41 -16.40
C ILE A 79 4.13 -1.80 -17.75
N GLU A 80 4.84 -0.76 -18.20
CA GLU A 80 4.59 -0.08 -19.46
C GLU A 80 4.73 -1.04 -20.65
N TRP A 81 5.73 -1.92 -20.63
CA TRP A 81 5.90 -2.95 -21.64
C TRP A 81 4.72 -3.91 -21.68
N HIS A 82 4.29 -4.48 -20.54
CA HIS A 82 3.12 -5.38 -20.50
C HIS A 82 1.82 -4.68 -20.95
N LEU A 83 1.66 -3.40 -20.59
CA LEU A 83 0.49 -2.61 -20.98
C LEU A 83 0.46 -2.30 -22.48
N SER A 84 1.61 -2.03 -23.09
CA SER A 84 1.72 -1.66 -24.50
C SER A 84 1.66 -2.88 -25.43
N THR A 85 2.41 -3.94 -25.11
CA THR A 85 2.47 -5.14 -25.97
C THR A 85 1.31 -6.11 -25.75
N LYS A 86 0.56 -5.96 -24.64
CA LYS A 86 -0.44 -6.92 -24.16
C LYS A 86 0.14 -8.33 -23.94
N THR A 87 1.46 -8.44 -23.79
CA THR A 87 2.11 -9.71 -23.47
C THR A 87 1.66 -10.18 -22.09
N PRO A 88 1.24 -11.44 -21.92
CA PRO A 88 0.91 -11.98 -20.61
C PRO A 88 2.04 -11.87 -19.60
N ILE A 89 1.69 -11.74 -18.31
CA ILE A 89 2.64 -11.65 -17.20
C ILE A 89 3.51 -12.90 -17.11
N THR A 90 2.91 -14.07 -17.35
CA THR A 90 3.62 -15.34 -17.49
C THR A 90 3.02 -16.19 -18.60
N GLU A 91 3.82 -17.07 -19.21
CA GLU A 91 3.36 -18.02 -20.23
C GLU A 91 2.26 -18.94 -19.70
N ARG A 92 2.34 -19.35 -18.43
CA ARG A 92 1.35 -20.25 -17.82
C ARG A 92 0.03 -19.56 -17.49
N SER A 93 0.08 -18.33 -16.99
CA SER A 93 -1.12 -17.65 -16.49
C SER A 93 -1.98 -17.04 -17.59
N GLN A 94 -1.37 -16.64 -18.70
CA GLN A 94 -2.04 -15.90 -19.78
C GLN A 94 -2.74 -14.61 -19.33
N ILE A 95 -2.40 -14.10 -18.13
CA ILE A 95 -3.00 -12.88 -17.56
C ILE A 95 -2.35 -11.65 -18.18
N VAL A 96 -3.17 -10.73 -18.68
CA VAL A 96 -2.73 -9.48 -19.33
C VAL A 96 -3.11 -8.29 -18.45
N LEU A 97 -2.17 -7.34 -18.29
CA LEU A 97 -2.43 -6.09 -17.57
C LEU A 97 -3.34 -5.18 -18.39
N LYS A 98 -4.35 -4.59 -17.73
CA LYS A 98 -5.29 -3.67 -18.37
C LYS A 98 -5.28 -2.30 -17.70
N LYS A 99 -5.46 -2.25 -16.38
CA LYS A 99 -5.63 -0.99 -15.65
C LYS A 99 -4.86 -0.97 -14.33
N GLY A 100 -3.93 -0.03 -14.20
CA GLY A 100 -3.25 0.21 -12.94
C GLY A 100 -4.18 0.95 -11.99
N ILE A 101 -4.48 0.35 -10.85
CA ILE A 101 -5.25 0.97 -9.77
C ILE A 101 -4.34 1.96 -9.06
N THR A 102 -4.79 3.19 -8.95
CA THR A 102 -4.05 4.26 -8.30
C THR A 102 -4.25 4.23 -6.80
N ARG A 103 -3.29 4.81 -6.08
CA ARG A 103 -3.38 5.08 -4.65
C ARG A 103 -4.75 5.68 -4.29
N PRO A 104 -5.50 5.09 -3.36
CA PRO A 104 -6.75 5.66 -2.88
C PRO A 104 -6.49 6.81 -1.89
N SER A 105 -7.47 7.71 -1.72
CA SER A 105 -7.34 8.94 -0.91
C SER A 105 -6.99 8.69 0.56
N TRP A 106 -7.40 7.55 1.13
CA TRP A 106 -7.12 7.16 2.51
C TRP A 106 -5.71 6.55 2.69
N LEU A 107 -4.99 6.24 1.60
CA LEU A 107 -3.60 5.77 1.66
C LEU A 107 -2.67 6.98 1.56
N LEU A 108 -2.40 7.58 2.71
CA LEU A 108 -1.71 8.85 2.86
C LEU A 108 -0.20 8.70 2.65
N LYS A 109 0.43 9.81 2.27
CA LYS A 109 1.88 9.95 2.15
C LYS A 109 2.48 10.49 3.45
N LYS A 110 3.70 10.08 3.81
CA LYS A 110 4.37 10.51 5.05
C LYS A 110 4.59 12.03 5.07
N GLU A 111 4.80 12.64 3.90
CA GLU A 111 5.02 14.07 3.73
C GLU A 111 3.78 14.91 4.09
N GLN A 112 2.60 14.29 4.15
CA GLN A 112 1.36 14.94 4.60
C GLN A 112 1.24 15.00 6.13
N ILE A 113 2.16 14.37 6.87
CA ILE A 113 2.02 14.13 8.31
C ILE A 113 3.14 14.82 9.07
N LYS A 114 2.77 15.53 10.14
CA LYS A 114 3.71 16.14 11.09
C LYS A 114 3.39 15.69 12.50
N MET A 115 4.32 14.97 13.12
CA MET A 115 4.22 14.54 14.52
C MET A 115 4.55 15.72 15.44
N ILE A 116 3.75 15.95 16.48
CA ILE A 116 3.95 17.08 17.40
C ILE A 116 4.34 16.60 18.80
N LYS A 117 3.49 15.82 19.46
CA LYS A 117 3.69 15.43 20.86
C LYS A 117 3.17 14.03 21.14
N LYS A 118 3.90 13.21 21.91
CA LYS A 118 3.41 11.91 22.39
C LYS A 118 2.23 12.12 23.34
N LEU A 119 1.12 11.46 23.04
CA LEU A 119 -0.09 11.41 23.86
C LEU A 119 -0.08 10.18 24.78
N GLY A 120 0.46 9.07 24.29
CA GLY A 120 0.49 7.82 25.04
C GLY A 120 1.13 6.69 24.27
N GLU A 121 0.87 5.47 24.73
CA GLU A 121 1.40 4.24 24.16
C GLU A 121 0.34 3.15 24.22
N GLY A 122 0.28 2.33 23.17
CA GLY A 122 -0.65 1.22 23.05
C GLY A 122 0.06 -0.05 22.59
N ALA A 123 -0.73 -1.09 22.30
CA ALA A 123 -0.22 -2.44 22.02
C ALA A 123 0.73 -2.56 20.81
N PHE A 124 0.68 -1.62 19.85
CA PHE A 124 1.50 -1.66 18.62
C PHE A 124 2.67 -0.66 18.63
N GLY A 125 2.60 0.34 19.49
CA GLY A 125 3.43 1.53 19.39
C GLY A 125 2.81 2.72 20.08
N GLU A 126 3.38 3.87 19.76
CA GLU A 126 3.09 5.13 20.42
C GLU A 126 1.92 5.84 19.74
N VAL A 127 1.21 6.67 20.50
CA VAL A 127 0.18 7.56 19.98
C VAL A 127 0.66 8.98 20.15
N TYR A 128 0.61 9.76 19.06
CA TYR A 128 1.01 11.15 19.04
C TYR A 128 -0.16 12.04 18.66
N CYS A 129 -0.17 13.27 19.16
CA CYS A 129 -0.86 14.38 18.54
C CYS A 129 0.00 14.87 17.39
N GLY A 130 -0.62 15.21 16.26
CA GLY A 130 0.04 15.76 15.10
C GLY A 130 -0.91 16.47 14.16
N GLU A 131 -0.36 16.90 13.03
CA GLU A 131 -1.07 17.58 11.95
C GLU A 131 -1.10 16.66 10.72
N TYR A 132 -2.28 16.55 10.10
CA TYR A 132 -2.48 15.96 8.79
C TYR A 132 -2.86 17.05 7.78
N LYS A 133 -2.10 17.18 6.70
CA LYS A 133 -2.41 18.09 5.59
C LYS A 133 -3.13 17.33 4.47
N ASP A 134 -4.38 17.70 4.22
CA ASP A 134 -5.16 17.12 3.13
C ASP A 134 -4.74 17.66 1.75
N VAL A 135 -5.39 17.15 0.70
CA VAL A 135 -5.08 17.53 -0.70
C VAL A 135 -5.45 18.97 -1.06
N ASN A 136 -6.27 19.63 -0.23
CA ASN A 136 -6.68 21.03 -0.38
C ASN A 136 -5.89 21.94 0.58
N ASP A 137 -4.78 21.45 1.11
CA ASP A 137 -3.92 22.14 2.06
C ASP A 137 -4.58 22.46 3.42
N HIS A 138 -5.73 21.87 3.75
CA HIS A 138 -6.29 22.02 5.10
C HIS A 138 -5.51 21.18 6.10
N VAL A 139 -5.28 21.76 7.27
CA VAL A 139 -4.57 21.12 8.38
C VAL A 139 -5.58 20.61 9.40
N HIS A 140 -5.53 19.31 9.65
CA HIS A 140 -6.37 18.61 10.62
C HIS A 140 -5.51 18.20 11.82
N LEU A 141 -5.93 18.59 13.03
CA LEU A 141 -5.33 18.06 14.26
C LEU A 141 -5.76 16.61 14.43
N THR A 142 -4.81 15.71 14.63
CA THR A 142 -5.05 14.27 14.52
C THR A 142 -4.29 13.49 15.60
N ALA A 143 -4.88 12.39 16.05
CA ALA A 143 -4.16 11.36 16.76
C ALA A 143 -3.50 10.40 15.76
N ILE A 144 -2.21 10.15 15.93
CA ILE A 144 -1.36 9.36 15.04
C ILE A 144 -0.85 8.17 15.83
N LYS A 145 -1.42 6.99 15.55
CA LYS A 145 -0.95 5.73 16.10
C LYS A 145 0.17 5.19 15.23
N THR A 146 1.31 4.88 15.82
CA THR A 146 2.47 4.32 15.14
C THR A 146 2.56 2.81 15.37
N MET A 147 3.25 2.13 14.46
CA MET A 147 3.69 0.76 14.66
C MET A 147 5.21 0.73 14.76
N HIS A 148 5.76 0.02 15.75
CA HIS A 148 7.21 -0.15 15.89
C HIS A 148 7.87 -0.77 14.64
N ASP A 149 9.09 -0.35 14.35
CA ASP A 149 9.84 -0.76 13.14
C ASP A 149 10.14 -2.27 13.10
N ASN A 150 10.33 -2.89 14.28
CA ASN A 150 10.61 -4.32 14.44
C ASN A 150 9.33 -5.17 14.60
N ALA A 151 8.15 -4.61 14.35
CA ALA A 151 6.89 -5.33 14.51
C ALA A 151 6.82 -6.56 13.60
N SER A 152 6.36 -7.68 14.18
CA SER A 152 6.17 -8.92 13.44
C SER A 152 5.16 -8.75 12.29
N ARG A 153 5.23 -9.61 11.27
CA ARG A 153 4.24 -9.65 10.19
C ARG A 153 2.81 -9.76 10.72
N ARG A 154 2.59 -10.52 11.79
CA ARG A 154 1.26 -10.67 12.43
C ARG A 154 0.81 -9.35 13.06
N ALA A 155 1.69 -8.66 13.77
CA ALA A 155 1.40 -7.35 14.35
C ALA A 155 1.05 -6.33 13.26
N ARG A 156 1.80 -6.30 12.15
CA ARG A 156 1.49 -5.49 10.97
C ARG A 156 0.10 -5.78 10.39
N PHE A 157 -0.25 -7.06 10.27
CA PHE A 157 -1.56 -7.46 9.75
C PHE A 157 -2.70 -6.99 10.67
N SER A 158 -2.52 -7.12 11.99
CA SER A 158 -3.50 -6.65 12.98
C SER A 158 -3.62 -5.12 12.99
N PHE A 159 -2.50 -4.41 12.87
CA PHE A 159 -2.47 -2.95 12.76
C PHE A 159 -3.25 -2.44 11.54
N LEU A 160 -2.98 -3.00 10.36
CA LEU A 160 -3.72 -2.62 9.14
C LEU A 160 -5.20 -3.08 9.18
N LYS A 161 -5.49 -4.21 9.84
CA LYS A 161 -6.86 -4.68 10.06
C LYS A 161 -7.68 -3.69 10.90
N GLU A 162 -7.09 -3.10 11.94
CA GLU A 162 -7.72 -2.05 12.76
C GLU A 162 -8.18 -0.90 11.87
N ALA A 163 -7.28 -0.32 11.07
CA ALA A 163 -7.61 0.75 10.15
C ALA A 163 -8.66 0.35 9.10
N ARG A 164 -8.56 -0.87 8.54
CA ARG A 164 -9.54 -1.37 7.56
C ARG A 164 -10.94 -1.48 8.16
N ILE A 165 -11.07 -1.84 9.44
CA ILE A 165 -12.34 -1.90 10.14
C ILE A 165 -12.86 -0.49 10.39
N MET A 166 -12.03 0.40 10.93
CA MET A 166 -12.42 1.80 11.21
C MET A 166 -12.95 2.51 9.97
N ARG A 167 -12.34 2.27 8.79
CA ARG A 167 -12.76 2.86 7.51
C ARG A 167 -14.16 2.50 7.04
N LYS A 168 -14.83 1.54 7.68
CA LYS A 168 -16.21 1.16 7.36
C LYS A 168 -17.25 1.98 8.11
N PHE A 169 -16.82 2.80 9.08
CA PHE A 169 -17.71 3.55 9.94
C PHE A 169 -17.59 5.05 9.69
N ASP A 170 -18.75 5.70 9.70
CA ASP A 170 -18.89 7.16 9.70
C ASP A 170 -20.09 7.46 10.60
N HIS A 171 -19.83 7.77 11.87
CA HIS A 171 -20.85 7.93 12.90
C HIS A 171 -20.35 8.88 14.00
N PRO A 172 -21.19 9.78 14.55
CA PRO A 172 -20.79 10.78 15.56
C PRO A 172 -20.29 10.20 16.89
N ASN A 173 -20.38 8.89 17.10
CA ASN A 173 -19.90 8.21 18.32
C ASN A 173 -18.80 7.17 18.03
N ILE A 174 -18.24 7.18 16.83
CA ILE A 174 -17.14 6.31 16.43
C ILE A 174 -16.01 7.21 15.95
N VAL A 175 -14.82 7.00 16.51
CA VAL A 175 -13.62 7.76 16.14
C VAL A 175 -13.39 7.68 14.64
N ARG A 176 -13.48 8.82 13.96
CA ARG A 176 -13.24 8.95 12.53
C ARG A 176 -11.78 8.68 12.18
N ILE A 177 -11.56 7.90 11.12
CA ILE A 177 -10.25 7.68 10.53
C ILE A 177 -10.06 8.60 9.31
N PHE A 178 -8.92 9.28 9.22
CA PHE A 178 -8.51 10.03 8.03
C PHE A 178 -7.83 9.12 7.02
N GLY A 179 -6.94 8.23 7.48
CA GLY A 179 -6.24 7.31 6.60
C GLY A 179 -5.10 6.57 7.26
N VAL A 180 -4.28 5.93 6.43
CA VAL A 180 -3.08 5.19 6.85
C VAL A 180 -1.89 5.58 6.00
N VAL A 181 -0.71 5.60 6.61
CA VAL A 181 0.58 5.63 5.89
C VAL A 181 1.15 4.24 5.93
N ALA A 182 1.31 3.61 4.76
CA ALA A 182 1.73 2.22 4.67
C ALA A 182 2.90 1.97 3.70
N ASP A 183 3.55 3.00 3.17
CA ASP A 183 4.59 2.87 2.14
C ASP A 183 5.89 2.23 2.66
N GLU A 184 6.30 2.69 3.84
CA GLU A 184 7.52 2.35 4.55
C GLU A 184 7.24 2.34 6.06
N ALA A 185 8.13 1.69 6.84
CA ALA A 185 8.09 1.82 8.29
C ALA A 185 8.55 3.23 8.73
N PRO A 186 8.02 3.78 9.84
CA PRO A 186 6.91 3.24 10.64
C PRO A 186 5.55 3.40 9.92
N LEU A 187 4.66 2.42 10.08
CA LEU A 187 3.28 2.54 9.58
C LEU A 187 2.44 3.41 10.53
N LEU A 188 1.53 4.19 9.97
CA LEU A 188 0.71 5.14 10.74
C LEU A 188 -0.78 4.91 10.49
N ILE A 189 -1.59 5.08 11.53
CA ILE A 189 -3.05 5.25 11.45
C ILE A 189 -3.37 6.65 11.95
N LEU A 190 -4.07 7.41 11.12
CA LEU A 190 -4.46 8.78 11.42
C LEU A 190 -5.94 8.85 11.71
N MET A 191 -6.28 9.33 12.90
CA MET A 191 -7.65 9.40 13.41
C MET A 191 -7.94 10.77 14.00
N GLU A 192 -9.21 11.14 14.10
CA GLU A 192 -9.58 12.37 14.79
C GLU A 192 -9.02 12.40 16.22
N LEU A 193 -8.59 13.58 16.65
CA LEU A 193 -8.18 13.77 18.03
C LEU A 193 -9.44 13.99 18.87
N CYS A 194 -9.71 13.12 19.83
CA CYS A 194 -10.76 13.33 20.82
C CYS A 194 -10.17 14.08 22.02
N GLU A 195 -10.75 15.24 22.33
CA GLU A 195 -10.40 16.08 23.48
C GLU A 195 -11.42 15.93 24.62
#